data_AF-A0A965MVP9-F1
#
_entry.id   AF-A0A965MVP9-F1
#
_cell.length_a   1.000
_cell.length_b   1.000
_cell.length_c   1.000
_cell.angle_alpha   90.00
_cell.angle_beta   90.00
_cell.angle_gamma   90.00
#
_symmetry.space_group_name_H-M   'P 1'
#
loop_
_entity.id
_entity.type
_entity.pdbx_description
1 polymer ?
#
loop_
_entity_poly.entity_id
_entity_poly.type
_entity_poly.pdbx_seq_one_letter_code
_entity_poly.pdbx_strand_id
1 'polypeptide(L)'
;LARAVPGTTMVFDHFGTPLGVGPYASQREEIFEQWKRDILDIAACPNVVAKIGGLAMPDNGFGWNTAERPPTSDEVVAAQRRYYLHVIESFGPQRCMFESNFPVDRLSLSYRTFWNAAKKMVADFGEDEKDALFRGTAARVYSL
;
A
#
# COMPACT_ATOMS: atom_id res chain seq x y z
N LEU A 1 19.42 0.43 6.72
CA LEU A 1 19.86 1.28 5.58
C LEU A 1 19.39 2.72 5.74
N ALA A 2 18.09 3.03 5.79
CA ALA A 2 17.57 4.40 5.88
C ALA A 2 18.24 5.28 6.95
N ARG A 3 18.42 4.74 8.17
CA ARG A 3 19.12 5.43 9.28
C ARG A 3 20.59 5.78 8.99
N ALA A 4 21.26 4.98 8.15
CA ALA A 4 22.67 5.18 7.83
C ALA A 4 22.88 6.27 6.74
N VAL A 5 21.82 6.64 6.01
CA VAL A 5 21.86 7.63 4.92
C VAL A 5 20.75 8.68 5.08
N PRO A 6 20.71 9.45 6.19
CA PRO A 6 19.58 10.32 6.52
C PRO A 6 19.34 11.45 5.50
N GLY A 7 20.36 11.82 4.71
CA GLY A 7 20.23 12.82 3.64
C GLY A 7 19.68 12.27 2.31
N THR A 8 19.43 10.96 2.21
CA THR A 8 18.89 10.33 1.00
C THR A 8 17.43 9.93 1.23
N THR A 9 16.54 10.45 0.40
CA THR A 9 15.14 10.01 0.36
C THR A 9 15.06 8.57 -0.13
N MET A 10 14.40 7.71 0.63
CA MET A 10 14.14 6.31 0.26
C MET A 10 12.63 6.10 0.08
N VAL A 11 12.25 5.38 -0.98
CA VAL A 11 10.86 5.02 -1.24
C VAL A 11 10.65 3.56 -0.83
N PHE A 12 9.74 3.35 0.10
CA PHE A 12 9.29 2.04 0.55
C PHE A 12 8.14 1.59 -0.36
N ASP A 13 8.40 0.55 -1.14
CA ASP A 13 7.48 0.08 -2.17
C ASP A 13 6.53 -1.00 -1.65
N HIS A 14 5.30 -0.96 -2.15
CA HIS A 14 4.31 -2.04 -2.11
C HIS A 14 4.10 -2.70 -0.74
N PHE A 15 4.08 -1.90 0.33
CA PHE A 15 3.91 -2.37 1.71
C PHE A 15 5.00 -3.34 2.17
N GLY A 16 6.13 -3.46 1.47
CA GLY A 16 7.13 -4.51 1.73
C GLY A 16 6.61 -5.92 1.39
N THR A 17 5.51 -6.00 0.63
CA THR A 17 4.91 -7.23 0.09
C THR A 17 4.68 -8.32 1.14
N PRO A 18 3.75 -8.13 2.09
CA PRO A 18 3.38 -9.21 3.01
C PRO A 18 2.92 -10.44 2.22
N LEU A 19 3.60 -11.57 2.45
CA LEU A 19 3.36 -12.82 1.73
C LEU A 19 2.10 -13.53 2.27
N GLY A 20 1.31 -14.09 1.38
CA GLY A 20 0.09 -14.83 1.70
C GLY A 20 -0.06 -16.14 0.94
N VAL A 21 1.04 -16.67 0.38
CA VAL A 21 1.06 -17.89 -0.45
C VAL A 21 2.09 -18.90 0.05
N GLY A 22 2.03 -20.11 -0.49
CA GLY A 22 3.00 -21.17 -0.17
C GLY A 22 3.03 -21.49 1.33
N PRO A 23 4.22 -21.58 1.96
CA PRO A 23 4.34 -21.86 3.40
C PRO A 23 3.60 -20.84 4.30
N TYR A 24 3.30 -19.65 3.79
CA TYR A 24 2.71 -18.53 4.52
C TYR A 24 1.18 -18.43 4.37
N ALA A 25 0.56 -19.31 3.56
CA ALA A 25 -0.86 -19.20 3.21
C ALA A 25 -1.81 -19.21 4.43
N SER A 26 -1.43 -19.91 5.50
CA SER A 26 -2.20 -20.00 6.76
C SER A 26 -1.77 -18.99 7.83
N GLN A 27 -0.80 -18.11 7.54
CA GLN A 27 -0.14 -17.26 8.55
C GLN A 27 -0.50 -15.77 8.40
N ARG A 28 -1.54 -15.44 7.62
CA ARG A 28 -1.89 -14.06 7.26
C ARG A 28 -2.01 -13.11 8.45
N GLU A 29 -2.64 -13.55 9.55
CA GLU A 29 -2.80 -12.69 10.74
C GLU A 29 -1.48 -12.53 11.51
N GLU A 30 -0.69 -13.60 11.67
CA GLU A 30 0.63 -13.51 12.30
C GLU A 30 1.56 -12.58 11.52
N ILE A 31 1.59 -12.72 10.20
CA ILE A 31 2.34 -11.85 9.29
C ILE A 31 1.83 -10.42 9.39
N PHE A 32 0.52 -10.20 9.45
CA PHE A 32 -0.04 -8.86 9.61
C PHE A 32 0.41 -8.19 10.92
N GLU A 33 0.40 -8.92 12.04
CA GLU A 33 0.83 -8.38 13.33
C GLU A 33 2.34 -8.05 13.36
N GLN A 34 3.18 -8.89 12.76
CA GLN A 34 4.60 -8.58 12.62
C GLN A 34 4.83 -7.40 11.67
N TRP A 35 4.18 -7.43 10.50
CA TRP A 35 4.25 -6.38 9.49
C TRP A 35 3.89 -5.01 10.06
N LYS A 36 2.87 -4.91 10.92
CA LYS A 36 2.52 -3.63 11.57
C LYS A 36 3.69 -3.05 12.37
N ARG A 37 4.43 -3.89 13.11
CA ARG A 37 5.60 -3.48 13.90
C ARG A 37 6.72 -3.01 12.98
N ASP A 38 6.96 -3.73 11.90
CA ASP A 38 7.99 -3.41 10.92
C ASP A 38 7.69 -2.08 10.21
N ILE A 39 6.41 -1.83 9.88
CA ILE A 39 5.96 -0.54 9.32
C ILE A 39 6.24 0.61 10.28
N LEU A 40 5.97 0.46 11.58
CA LEU A 40 6.26 1.50 12.57
C LEU A 40 7.76 1.82 12.63
N ASP A 41 8.61 0.78 12.60
CA ASP A 41 10.07 0.95 12.64
C ASP A 41 10.62 1.69 11.42
N ILE A 42 10.09 1.37 10.23
CA ILE A 42 10.43 2.06 8.98
C ILE A 42 9.87 3.49 8.97
N ALA A 43 8.62 3.70 9.40
CA ALA A 43 7.97 5.01 9.42
C ALA A 43 8.65 6.01 10.37
N ALA A 44 9.32 5.50 11.41
CA ALA A 44 10.16 6.30 12.31
C ALA A 44 11.39 6.91 11.61
N CYS A 45 11.76 6.44 10.42
CA CYS A 45 12.83 7.04 9.62
C CYS A 45 12.26 8.23 8.80
N PRO A 46 12.65 9.49 9.09
CA PRO A 46 12.05 10.67 8.46
C PRO A 46 12.38 10.78 6.96
N ASN A 47 13.46 10.14 6.51
CA ASN A 47 13.88 10.10 5.11
C ASN A 47 13.19 9.00 4.29
N VAL A 48 12.24 8.25 4.87
CA VAL A 48 11.46 7.24 4.15
C VAL A 48 10.07 7.78 3.83
N VAL A 49 9.66 7.60 2.57
CA VAL A 49 8.29 7.80 2.08
C VAL A 49 7.74 6.47 1.56
N ALA A 50 6.42 6.28 1.55
CA ALA A 50 5.77 5.03 1.18
C ALA A 50 4.98 5.17 -0.13
N LYS A 51 5.20 4.23 -1.04
CA LYS A 51 4.29 3.94 -2.15
C LYS A 51 3.27 2.90 -1.69
N ILE A 52 2.00 3.27 -1.73
CA ILE A 52 0.89 2.45 -1.25
C ILE A 52 0.04 1.96 -2.42
N GLY A 53 0.44 0.79 -2.93
CA GLY A 53 -0.18 0.02 -3.99
C GLY A 53 0.48 -1.35 -4.07
N GLY A 54 0.21 -2.14 -5.11
CA GLY A 54 0.89 -3.43 -5.30
C GLY A 54 0.55 -4.50 -4.25
N LEU A 55 -0.56 -4.33 -3.52
CA LEU A 55 -1.02 -5.31 -2.53
C LEU A 55 -1.95 -6.37 -3.15
N ALA A 56 -2.16 -6.33 -4.47
CA ALA A 56 -2.98 -7.30 -5.20
C ALA A 56 -2.13 -8.28 -6.02
N MET A 57 -0.81 -8.35 -5.82
CA MET A 57 0.01 -9.36 -6.49
C MET A 57 -0.40 -10.77 -6.04
N PRO A 58 -0.24 -11.81 -6.90
CA PRO A 58 -0.49 -13.20 -6.50
C PRO A 58 0.20 -13.59 -5.18
N ASP A 59 1.39 -13.07 -4.93
CA ASP A 59 2.20 -13.34 -3.74
C ASP A 59 1.55 -12.88 -2.43
N ASN A 60 0.68 -11.86 -2.49
CA ASN A 60 -0.08 -11.41 -1.32
C ASN A 60 -1.24 -12.36 -0.97
N GLY A 61 -1.54 -13.33 -1.85
CA GLY A 61 -2.41 -14.47 -1.55
C GLY A 61 -3.89 -14.14 -1.37
N PHE A 62 -4.38 -13.03 -1.92
CA PHE A 62 -5.82 -12.68 -1.86
C PHE A 62 -6.68 -13.57 -2.78
N GLY A 63 -6.07 -14.42 -3.61
CA GLY A 63 -6.75 -15.43 -4.43
C GLY A 63 -7.48 -14.87 -5.66
N TRP A 64 -7.42 -13.56 -5.90
CA TRP A 64 -8.12 -12.90 -7.01
C TRP A 64 -7.57 -13.28 -8.39
N ASN A 65 -6.29 -13.65 -8.47
CA ASN A 65 -5.65 -14.08 -9.71
C ASN A 65 -6.14 -15.44 -10.25
N THR A 66 -6.84 -16.22 -9.42
CA THR A 66 -7.45 -17.50 -9.80
C THR A 66 -8.96 -17.54 -9.57
N ALA A 67 -9.56 -16.42 -9.19
CA ALA A 67 -11.00 -16.33 -8.97
C ALA A 67 -11.76 -16.37 -10.29
N GLU A 68 -13.00 -16.87 -10.27
CA GLU A 68 -13.88 -16.91 -11.45
C GLU A 68 -14.17 -15.53 -12.05
N ARG A 69 -14.11 -14.48 -11.21
CA ARG A 69 -14.21 -13.09 -11.62
C ARG A 69 -13.23 -12.20 -10.83
N PRO A 70 -12.82 -11.06 -11.39
CA PRO A 70 -12.10 -10.05 -10.64
C PRO A 70 -12.92 -9.52 -9.44
N PRO A 71 -12.26 -9.01 -8.39
CA PRO A 71 -12.94 -8.39 -7.26
C PRO A 71 -13.56 -7.04 -7.67
N THR A 72 -14.63 -6.67 -6.97
CA THR A 72 -15.17 -5.31 -6.96
C THR A 72 -14.30 -4.42 -6.08
N SER A 73 -14.45 -3.09 -6.22
CA SER A 73 -13.72 -2.15 -5.35
C SER A 73 -14.08 -2.31 -3.87
N ASP A 74 -15.29 -2.75 -3.55
CA ASP A 74 -15.74 -2.92 -2.15
C ASP A 74 -15.11 -4.18 -1.53
N GLU A 75 -14.97 -5.25 -2.30
CA GLU A 75 -14.23 -6.45 -1.88
C GLU A 75 -12.74 -6.15 -1.65
N VAL A 76 -12.14 -5.29 -2.49
CA VAL A 76 -10.76 -4.82 -2.28
C VAL A 76 -10.65 -4.00 -0.99
N VAL A 77 -11.57 -3.05 -0.77
CA VAL A 77 -11.60 -2.25 0.47
C VAL A 77 -11.74 -3.16 1.69
N ALA A 78 -12.68 -4.10 1.69
CA ALA A 78 -12.88 -5.02 2.80
C ALA A 78 -11.63 -5.85 3.12
N ALA A 79 -10.92 -6.33 2.10
CA ALA A 79 -9.74 -7.17 2.26
C ALA A 79 -8.48 -6.39 2.66
N GLN A 80 -8.32 -5.16 2.17
CA GLN A 80 -7.03 -4.46 2.21
C GLN A 80 -7.02 -3.19 3.05
N ARG A 81 -8.16 -2.58 3.38
CA ARG A 81 -8.21 -1.25 4.04
C ARG A 81 -7.35 -1.17 5.30
N ARG A 82 -7.27 -2.24 6.09
CA ARG A 82 -6.45 -2.29 7.31
C ARG A 82 -4.95 -2.07 7.04
N TYR A 83 -4.43 -2.51 5.90
CA TYR A 83 -3.03 -2.32 5.51
C TYR A 83 -2.79 -0.86 5.09
N TYR A 84 -3.68 -0.32 4.25
CA TYR A 84 -3.57 1.07 3.79
C TYR A 84 -3.63 2.06 4.95
N LEU A 85 -4.62 1.92 5.83
CA LEU A 85 -4.75 2.81 6.97
C LEU A 85 -3.57 2.70 7.92
N HIS A 86 -3.10 1.50 8.25
CA HIS A 86 -1.95 1.36 9.14
C HIS A 86 -0.70 2.07 8.60
N VAL A 87 -0.42 1.97 7.29
CA VAL A 87 0.69 2.72 6.68
C VAL A 87 0.45 4.23 6.70
N ILE A 88 -0.75 4.68 6.32
CA ILE A 88 -1.07 6.11 6.28
C ILE A 88 -1.01 6.73 7.68
N GLU A 89 -1.51 6.04 8.71
CA GLU A 89 -1.44 6.46 10.11
C GLU A 89 0.01 6.48 10.62
N SER A 90 0.84 5.51 10.23
CA SER A 90 2.23 5.43 10.66
C SER A 90 3.13 6.49 10.02
N PHE A 91 2.97 6.73 8.71
CA PHE A 91 3.81 7.65 7.96
C PHE A 91 3.27 9.08 7.94
N GLY A 92 1.95 9.24 8.01
CA GLY A 92 1.22 10.46 7.68
C GLY A 92 0.94 10.59 6.17
N PRO A 93 -0.16 11.26 5.76
CA PRO A 93 -0.53 11.44 4.34
C PRO A 93 0.57 12.07 3.50
N GLN A 94 1.33 13.00 4.09
CA GLN A 94 2.41 13.75 3.41
C GLN A 94 3.65 12.91 3.07
N ARG A 95 3.72 11.67 3.55
CA ARG A 95 4.77 10.69 3.23
C ARG A 95 4.23 9.44 2.54
N CYS A 96 2.95 9.42 2.15
CA CYS A 96 2.35 8.33 1.41
C CYS A 96 1.91 8.78 0.01
N MET A 97 2.06 7.92 -1.00
CA MET A 97 1.58 8.16 -2.35
C MET A 97 0.90 6.91 -2.91
N PHE A 98 -0.31 7.04 -3.45
CA PHE A 98 -0.97 5.95 -4.16
C PHE A 98 -0.27 5.65 -5.48
N GLU A 99 -0.18 4.37 -5.80
CA GLU A 99 0.35 3.88 -7.07
C GLU A 99 -0.34 2.58 -7.46
N SER A 100 -0.43 2.26 -8.75
CA SER A 100 -1.29 1.16 -9.23
C SER A 100 -0.62 -0.20 -9.36
N ASN A 101 0.71 -0.25 -9.35
CA ASN A 101 1.56 -1.39 -9.68
C ASN A 101 1.22 -2.05 -11.04
N PHE A 102 0.58 -1.30 -11.95
CA PHE A 102 0.19 -1.82 -13.25
C PHE A 102 1.41 -1.93 -14.17
N PRO A 103 1.57 -3.02 -14.93
CA PRO A 103 0.58 -4.08 -15.18
C PRO A 103 0.66 -5.31 -14.26
N VAL A 104 1.50 -5.35 -13.23
CA VAL A 104 1.66 -6.54 -12.37
C VAL A 104 0.34 -6.88 -11.66
N ASP A 105 -0.30 -5.89 -11.04
CA ASP A 105 -1.58 -6.07 -10.33
C ASP A 105 -2.75 -6.44 -11.28
N ARG A 106 -2.58 -6.34 -12.60
CA ARG A 106 -3.57 -6.76 -13.60
C ARG A 106 -3.93 -8.24 -13.46
N LEU A 107 -3.03 -9.06 -12.93
CA LEU A 107 -3.29 -10.48 -12.68
C LEU A 107 -4.46 -10.69 -11.72
N SER A 108 -4.74 -9.73 -10.84
CA SER A 108 -5.77 -9.87 -9.80
C SER A 108 -6.94 -8.90 -9.98
N LEU A 109 -6.70 -7.66 -10.43
CA LEU A 109 -7.74 -6.65 -10.53
C LEU A 109 -7.48 -5.65 -11.65
N SER A 110 -8.54 -4.96 -12.08
CA SER A 110 -8.42 -3.91 -13.09
C SER A 110 -7.87 -2.61 -12.51
N TYR A 111 -7.17 -1.82 -13.33
CA TYR A 111 -6.72 -0.47 -12.98
C TYR A 111 -7.85 0.39 -12.40
N ARG A 112 -9.05 0.33 -13.00
CA ARG A 112 -10.24 1.05 -12.52
C ARG A 112 -10.68 0.58 -11.13
N THR A 113 -10.67 -0.74 -10.88
CA THR A 113 -11.04 -1.32 -9.59
C THR A 113 -10.12 -0.79 -8.50
N PHE A 114 -8.81 -0.80 -8.75
CA PHE A 114 -7.81 -0.26 -7.82
C PHE A 114 -8.11 1.19 -7.44
N TRP A 115 -8.20 2.09 -8.41
CA TRP A 115 -8.39 3.52 -8.12
C TRP A 115 -9.73 3.82 -7.45
N ASN A 116 -10.79 3.06 -7.77
CA ASN A 116 -12.05 3.18 -7.05
C ASN A 116 -11.93 2.70 -5.60
N ALA A 117 -11.18 1.63 -5.33
CA ALA A 117 -10.90 1.17 -3.97
C ALA A 117 -10.05 2.19 -3.19
N ALA A 118 -8.98 2.72 -3.80
CA ALA A 118 -8.13 3.75 -3.20
C ALA A 118 -8.94 4.98 -2.75
N LYS A 119 -9.79 5.53 -3.63
CA LYS A 119 -10.69 6.66 -3.28
C LYS A 119 -11.66 6.32 -2.15
N LYS A 120 -12.19 5.10 -2.12
CA LYS A 120 -13.10 4.64 -1.07
C LYS A 120 -12.38 4.49 0.29
N MET A 121 -11.14 4.00 0.30
CA MET A 121 -10.38 3.80 1.54
C MET A 121 -10.16 5.10 2.32
N VAL A 122 -10.01 6.23 1.60
CA VAL A 122 -9.72 7.56 2.17
C VAL A 122 -10.86 8.56 1.94
N ALA A 123 -12.10 8.07 1.77
CA ALA A 123 -13.25 8.93 1.48
C ALA A 123 -13.48 10.01 2.56
N ASP A 124 -13.25 9.66 3.82
CA ASP A 124 -13.46 10.50 4.99
C ASP A 124 -12.27 11.41 5.34
N PHE A 125 -11.18 11.35 4.56
CA PHE A 125 -9.99 12.16 4.79
C PHE A 125 -10.22 13.61 4.35
N GLY A 126 -9.46 14.55 4.91
CA GLY A 126 -9.47 15.95 4.49
C GLY A 126 -8.98 16.11 3.04
N GLU A 127 -9.37 17.21 2.40
CA GLU A 127 -8.99 17.46 1.00
C GLU A 127 -7.47 17.60 0.82
N ASP A 128 -6.78 18.25 1.77
CA ASP A 128 -5.31 18.35 1.74
C ASP A 128 -4.61 17.00 1.92
N GLU A 129 -5.20 16.08 2.69
CA GLU A 129 -4.68 14.73 2.89
C GLU A 129 -4.87 13.89 1.64
N LYS A 130 -6.06 13.95 1.03
CA LYS A 130 -6.34 13.31 -0.26
C LYS A 130 -5.41 13.83 -1.34
N ASP A 131 -5.21 15.15 -1.39
CA ASP A 131 -4.30 15.78 -2.34
C ASP A 131 -2.87 15.25 -2.21
N ALA A 132 -2.36 15.18 -0.98
CA ALA A 132 -1.05 14.60 -0.69
C ALA A 132 -0.93 13.16 -1.19
N LEU A 133 -1.93 12.32 -0.87
CA LEU A 133 -1.95 10.90 -1.20
C LEU A 133 -2.04 10.63 -2.72
N PHE A 134 -2.87 11.38 -3.44
CA PHE A 134 -3.12 11.14 -4.88
C PHE A 134 -2.18 11.90 -5.81
N ARG A 135 -1.49 12.94 -5.32
CA ARG A 135 -0.65 13.80 -6.17
C ARG A 135 0.54 14.42 -5.43
N GLY A 136 0.27 15.16 -4.35
CA GLY A 136 1.21 16.10 -3.74
C GLY A 136 2.51 15.44 -3.27
N THR A 137 2.43 14.28 -2.61
CA THR A 137 3.61 13.55 -2.14
C THR A 137 4.50 13.10 -3.31
N ALA A 138 3.90 12.53 -4.37
CA ALA A 138 4.63 12.08 -5.54
C ALA A 138 5.30 13.25 -6.29
N ALA A 139 4.56 14.35 -6.51
CA ALA A 139 5.08 15.54 -7.18
C ALA A 139 6.30 16.11 -6.43
N ARG A 140 6.22 16.23 -5.10
CA ARG A 140 7.32 16.72 -4.26
C ARG A 140 8.52 15.77 -4.25
N VAL A 141 8.30 14.45 -4.12
CA VAL A 141 9.38 13.46 -4.01
C VAL A 141 10.12 13.29 -5.33
N TYR A 142 9.41 13.33 -6.46
CA TYR A 142 9.98 13.10 -7.79
C TYR A 142 10.29 14.38 -8.57
N SER A 143 10.04 15.56 -8.01
CA SER A 143 10.25 16.87 -8.66
C SER A 143 9.52 16.99 -10.01
N LEU A 144 8.22 16.69 -10.01
CA LEU A 144 7.34 16.73 -11.19
C LEU A 144 6.77 18.13 -11.46
#